data_AF-A0A699J7M4-F1
#
_entry.id   AF-A0A699J7M4-F1
#
_cell.length_a   1.000
_cell.length_b   1.000
_cell.length_c   1.000
_cell.angle_alpha   90.00
_cell.angle_beta   90.00
_cell.angle_gamma   90.00
#
_symmetry.space_group_name_H-M   'P 1'
#
loop_
_entity.id
_entity.type
_entity.pdbx_description
1 polymer ?
#
loop_
_entity_poly.entity_id
_entity_poly.type
_entity_poly.pdbx_seq_one_letter_code
_entity_poly.pdbx_strand_id
1 'polypeptide(L)'
;DGVTRLKKYSELSTAEAIQADCDVKATNIILQRLPPEVYALFTTHKVSKELWERIQMLMQGTSLTKQERECKLYDEFDKFAYRKGETLHDYYLRFSLLLNDMNMYNMKLE
;
A
#
# COMPACT_ATOMS: atom_id res chain seq x y z
N ASP A 1 -12.24 -3.31 -17.11
CA ASP A 1 -13.19 -2.20 -17.33
C ASP A 1 -13.08 -1.18 -16.21
N GLY A 2 -13.05 0.12 -16.55
CA GLY A 2 -12.91 1.17 -15.53
C GLY A 2 -14.14 1.17 -14.63
N VAL A 3 -13.95 1.18 -13.31
CA VAL A 3 -15.05 1.27 -12.35
C VAL A 3 -15.64 2.67 -12.46
N THR A 4 -16.68 2.80 -13.28
CA THR A 4 -17.54 3.98 -13.27
C THR A 4 -18.14 4.09 -11.87
N ARG A 5 -17.89 5.20 -11.17
CA ARG A 5 -18.44 5.44 -9.83
C ARG A 5 -19.96 5.27 -9.88
N LEU A 6 -20.46 4.21 -9.25
CA LEU A 6 -21.89 3.85 -9.28
C LEU A 6 -22.75 4.85 -8.49
N LYS A 7 -22.13 5.64 -7.60
CA LYS A 7 -22.78 6.64 -6.75
C LYS A 7 -22.19 8.03 -6.92
N LYS A 8 -23.06 9.04 -6.97
CA LYS A 8 -22.65 10.45 -6.95
C LYS A 8 -22.05 10.81 -5.58
N TYR A 9 -21.21 11.83 -5.51
CA TYR A 9 -20.57 12.26 -4.24
C TYR A 9 -21.59 12.60 -3.15
N SER A 10 -22.73 13.13 -3.53
CA SER A 10 -23.88 13.41 -2.66
C SER A 10 -24.57 12.17 -2.08
N GLU A 11 -24.28 10.98 -2.61
CA GLU A 11 -24.90 9.71 -2.20
C GLU A 11 -23.94 8.85 -1.36
N LEU A 12 -22.76 9.39 -1.04
CA LEU A 12 -21.77 8.73 -0.19
C LEU A 12 -22.19 8.84 1.28
N SER A 13 -21.95 7.76 2.03
CA SER A 13 -21.93 7.86 3.49
C SER A 13 -20.78 8.77 3.94
N THR A 14 -20.87 9.28 5.16
CA THR A 14 -19.83 10.16 5.73
C THR A 14 -18.44 9.53 5.69
N ALA A 15 -18.33 8.22 5.97
CA ALA A 15 -17.06 7.50 5.93
C ALA A 15 -16.51 7.37 4.49
N GLU A 16 -17.37 7.04 3.52
CA GLU A 16 -16.96 6.96 2.11
C GLU A 16 -16.58 8.34 1.54
N ALA A 17 -17.23 9.41 1.99
CA ALA A 17 -16.90 10.79 1.59
C ALA A 17 -15.53 11.22 2.14
N ILE A 18 -15.24 10.89 3.40
CA ILE A 18 -13.93 11.13 4.03
C ILE A 18 -12.84 10.36 3.29
N GLN A 19 -13.06 9.07 3.00
CA GLN A 19 -12.09 8.27 2.25
C GLN A 19 -11.86 8.84 0.85
N ALA A 20 -12.93 9.21 0.14
CA ALA A 20 -12.82 9.81 -1.20
C ALA A 20 -12.05 11.14 -1.18
N ASP A 21 -12.23 11.97 -0.15
CA ASP A 21 -11.47 13.21 0.03
C ASP A 21 -9.97 12.93 0.29
N CYS A 22 -9.67 11.94 1.13
CA CYS A 22 -8.30 11.49 1.39
C CYS A 22 -7.64 10.94 0.11
N ASP A 23 -8.34 10.12 -0.67
CA ASP A 23 -7.83 9.54 -1.92
C ASP A 23 -7.55 10.62 -2.98
N VAL A 24 -8.43 11.63 -3.08
CA VAL A 24 -8.24 12.79 -3.96
C VAL A 24 -7.02 13.61 -3.52
N LYS A 25 -6.85 13.84 -2.22
CA LYS A 25 -5.68 14.56 -1.68
C LYS A 25 -4.38 13.80 -1.93
N ALA A 26 -4.36 12.48 -1.69
CA ALA A 26 -3.19 11.64 -1.96
C ALA A 26 -2.83 11.64 -3.45
N THR A 27 -3.83 11.51 -4.32
CA THR A 27 -3.64 11.57 -5.77
C THR A 27 -3.09 12.92 -6.21
N ASN A 28 -3.62 14.03 -5.69
CA ASN A 28 -3.14 15.37 -6.01
C ASN A 28 -1.68 15.59 -5.55
N ILE A 29 -1.29 15.09 -4.38
CA ILE A 29 0.10 15.17 -3.89
C ILE A 29 1.05 14.38 -4.80
N ILE A 30 0.64 13.19 -5.25
CA ILE A 30 1.43 12.37 -6.18
C ILE A 30 1.59 13.11 -7.51
N LEU A 31 0.49 13.64 -8.07
CA LEU A 31 0.50 14.34 -9.35
C LEU A 31 1.34 15.64 -9.30
N GLN A 32 1.26 16.41 -8.20
CA GLN A 32 2.06 17.63 -8.03
C GLN A 32 3.56 17.38 -7.93
N ARG A 33 3.97 16.16 -7.57
CA ARG A 33 5.38 15.77 -7.52
C ARG A 33 5.93 15.25 -8.85
N LEU A 34 5.08 15.09 -9.87
CA LEU A 34 5.51 14.65 -11.19
C LEU A 34 5.94 15.83 -12.05
N PRO A 35 7.04 15.70 -12.83
CA PRO A 35 7.39 16.69 -13.84
C PRO A 35 6.25 16.89 -14.86
N PRO A 36 6.03 18.14 -15.36
CA PRO A 36 4.95 18.45 -16.30
C PRO A 36 4.94 17.58 -17.56
N GLU A 37 6.10 17.10 -18.00
CA GLU A 37 6.27 16.24 -19.17
C GLU A 37 5.67 14.84 -18.92
N VAL A 38 5.82 14.33 -17.69
CA VAL A 38 5.22 13.07 -17.24
C VAL A 38 3.72 13.24 -17.10
N TYR A 39 3.25 14.36 -16.55
CA TYR A 39 1.82 14.69 -16.49
C TYR A 39 1.17 14.79 -17.87
N ALA A 40 1.86 15.36 -18.87
CA ALA A 40 1.35 15.42 -20.24
C ALA A 40 1.14 14.01 -20.83
N LEU A 41 2.06 13.07 -20.58
CA LEU A 41 1.88 11.65 -20.93
C LEU A 41 0.64 11.02 -20.26
N PHE A 42 0.34 11.42 -19.01
CA PHE A 42 -0.87 11.04 -18.27
C PHE A 42 -2.19 11.61 -18.83
N THR A 43 -2.17 12.53 -19.80
CA THR A 43 -3.42 13.07 -20.39
C THR A 43 -3.85 12.33 -21.66
N THR A 44 -3.00 11.43 -22.19
CA THR A 44 -3.34 10.62 -23.38
C THR A 44 -4.04 9.32 -22.98
N HIS A 45 -5.32 9.19 -23.36
CA HIS A 45 -6.25 8.24 -22.74
C HIS A 45 -5.77 6.77 -22.66
N LYS A 46 -4.95 6.32 -23.62
CA LYS A 46 -4.39 4.97 -23.69
C LYS A 46 -3.21 4.74 -22.74
N VAL A 47 -2.30 5.71 -22.62
CA VAL A 47 -1.09 5.60 -21.78
C VAL A 47 -1.44 5.85 -20.32
N SER A 48 -2.39 6.76 -20.05
CA SER A 48 -2.82 7.11 -18.69
C SER A 48 -3.35 5.91 -17.91
N LYS A 49 -4.17 5.08 -18.55
CA LYS A 49 -4.83 3.94 -17.89
C LYS A 49 -3.81 2.86 -17.54
N GLU A 50 -2.96 2.48 -18.51
CA GLU A 50 -1.91 1.47 -18.29
C GLU A 50 -0.88 1.93 -17.26
N LEU A 51 -0.52 3.22 -17.27
CA LEU A 51 0.42 3.79 -16.30
C LEU A 51 -0.20 3.90 -14.90
N TRP A 52 -1.48 4.27 -14.80
CA TRP A 52 -2.23 4.29 -13.55
C TRP A 52 -2.36 2.88 -12.95
N GLU A 53 -2.71 1.87 -13.76
CA GLU A 53 -2.75 0.47 -13.35
C GLU A 53 -1.38 -0.02 -12.86
N ARG A 54 -0.28 0.38 -13.52
CA ARG A 54 1.10 0.08 -13.05
C ARG A 54 1.44 0.74 -11.72
N ILE A 55 1.04 1.99 -11.50
CA ILE A 55 1.26 2.68 -10.23
C ILE A 55 0.43 2.03 -9.12
N GLN A 56 -0.82 1.67 -9.40
CA GLN A 56 -1.64 0.91 -8.47
C GLN A 56 -1.00 -0.45 -8.14
N MET A 57 -0.46 -1.17 -9.12
CA MET A 57 0.32 -2.40 -8.89
C MET A 57 1.61 -2.17 -8.11
N LEU A 58 2.30 -1.04 -8.28
CA LEU A 58 3.49 -0.71 -7.49
C LEU A 58 3.13 -0.35 -6.05
N MET A 59 2.00 0.31 -5.85
CA MET A 59 1.47 0.66 -4.53
C MET A 59 0.91 -0.56 -3.78
N GLN A 60 0.28 -1.50 -4.48
CA GLN A 60 -0.33 -2.71 -3.90
C GLN A 60 0.60 -3.94 -3.94
N GLY A 61 1.67 -3.89 -4.72
CA GLY A 61 2.54 -5.03 -5.04
C GLY A 61 1.93 -5.91 -6.14
N THR A 62 2.77 -6.45 -7.03
CA THR A 62 2.40 -7.63 -7.83
C THR A 62 2.34 -8.86 -6.91
N SER A 63 1.56 -9.88 -7.25
CA SER A 63 1.53 -11.14 -6.48
C SER A 63 2.92 -11.73 -6.25
N LEU A 64 3.81 -11.59 -7.23
CA LEU A 64 5.24 -11.93 -7.13
C LEU A 64 5.92 -11.17 -5.97
N THR A 65 5.73 -9.85 -5.88
CA THR A 65 6.26 -9.05 -4.75
C THR A 65 5.54 -9.30 -3.43
N LYS A 66 4.26 -9.69 -3.43
CA LYS A 66 3.53 -10.08 -2.22
C LYS A 66 4.13 -11.37 -1.63
N GLN A 67 4.29 -12.40 -2.45
CA GLN A 67 4.88 -13.67 -2.05
C GLN A 67 6.35 -13.48 -1.61
N GLU A 68 7.14 -12.68 -2.32
CA GLU A 68 8.50 -12.35 -1.91
C GLU A 68 8.55 -11.63 -0.54
N ARG A 69 7.57 -10.76 -0.25
CA ARG A 69 7.46 -10.10 1.06
C ARG A 69 7.03 -11.07 2.15
N GLU A 70 6.07 -11.95 1.89
CA GLU A 70 5.66 -13.01 2.82
C GLU A 70 6.85 -13.94 3.13
N CYS A 71 7.62 -14.37 2.12
CA CYS A 71 8.83 -15.17 2.33
C CYS A 71 9.87 -14.46 3.20
N LYS A 72 10.11 -13.15 2.99
CA LYS A 72 11.03 -12.38 3.83
C LYS A 72 10.57 -12.27 5.27
N LEU A 73 9.26 -12.09 5.50
CA LEU A 73 8.69 -12.02 6.84
C LEU A 73 8.77 -13.36 7.57
N TYR A 74 8.56 -14.49 6.89
CA TYR A 74 8.80 -15.81 7.47
C TYR A 74 10.28 -15.99 7.84
N ASP A 75 11.20 -15.64 6.95
CA ASP A 75 12.64 -15.68 7.22
C ASP A 75 13.04 -14.81 8.44
N GLU A 76 12.44 -13.62 8.56
CA GLU A 76 12.68 -12.71 9.69
C GLU A 76 12.10 -13.24 11.00
N PHE A 77 10.92 -13.87 10.93
CA PHE A 77 10.27 -14.53 12.06
C PHE A 77 11.07 -15.74 12.56
N ASP A 78 11.50 -16.63 11.66
CA ASP A 78 12.31 -17.81 11.99
C ASP A 78 13.65 -17.44 12.63
N LYS A 79 14.24 -16.32 12.18
CA LYS A 79 15.51 -15.79 12.70
C LYS A 79 15.29 -14.83 13.88
N PHE A 80 14.05 -14.63 14.33
CA PHE A 80 13.75 -13.65 15.36
C PHE A 80 14.32 -14.12 16.70
N ALA A 81 15.29 -13.37 17.20
CA ALA A 81 15.95 -13.67 18.46
C ALA A 81 16.25 -12.38 19.23
N TYR A 82 16.44 -12.58 20.54
CA TYR A 82 16.92 -11.55 21.44
C TYR A 82 18.30 -11.04 20.98
N ARG A 83 18.46 -9.71 20.92
CA ARG A 83 19.76 -9.10 20.58
C ARG A 83 20.49 -8.72 21.87
N LYS A 84 21.82 -8.95 21.90
CA LYS A 84 22.64 -8.58 23.06
C LYS A 84 22.52 -7.08 23.35
N GLY A 85 22.13 -6.73 24.58
CA GLY A 85 21.94 -5.34 25.01
C GLY A 85 20.55 -4.77 24.74
N GLU A 86 19.64 -5.57 24.19
CA GLU A 86 18.23 -5.21 24.00
C GLU A 86 17.46 -5.22 25.33
N THR A 87 16.61 -4.22 25.57
CA THR A 87 15.71 -4.25 26.73
C THR A 87 14.49 -5.12 26.43
N LEU A 88 13.78 -5.58 27.47
CA LEU A 88 12.54 -6.32 27.27
C LEU A 88 11.49 -5.51 26.50
N HIS A 89 11.47 -4.18 26.69
CA HIS A 89 10.56 -3.30 25.98
C HIS A 89 10.89 -3.22 24.48
N ASP A 90 12.17 -3.08 24.13
CA ASP A 90 12.63 -3.05 22.75
C ASP A 90 12.34 -4.37 22.02
N TYR A 91 12.55 -5.49 22.72
CA TYR A 91 12.23 -6.83 22.21
C TYR A 91 10.73 -6.94 21.90
N TYR A 92 9.88 -6.52 22.84
CA TYR A 92 8.43 -6.52 22.66
C TYR A 92 8.01 -5.65 21.47
N LEU A 93 8.52 -4.43 21.36
CA LEU A 93 8.20 -3.51 20.26
C LEU A 93 8.56 -4.12 18.91
N ARG A 94 9.77 -4.68 18.77
CA ARG A 94 10.19 -5.34 17.53
C ARG A 94 9.31 -6.53 17.18
N PHE A 95 8.97 -7.35 18.18
CA PHE A 95 8.11 -8.51 17.97
C PHE A 95 6.69 -8.09 17.55
N SER A 96 6.12 -7.07 18.19
CA SER A 96 4.81 -6.53 17.83
C SER A 96 4.79 -5.92 16.43
N LEU A 97 5.86 -5.23 16.02
CA LEU A 97 5.99 -4.70 14.65
C LEU A 97 6.00 -5.84 13.62
N LEU A 98 6.83 -6.87 13.85
CA LEU A 98 6.91 -8.03 12.97
C LEU A 98 5.55 -8.73 12.84
N LEU A 99 4.84 -8.96 13.95
CA LEU A 99 3.50 -9.56 13.92
C LEU A 99 2.48 -8.68 13.20
N ASN A 100 2.53 -7.36 13.36
CA ASN A 100 1.65 -6.43 12.67
C ASN A 100 1.87 -6.49 11.15
N ASP A 101 3.14 -6.54 10.72
CA ASP A 101 3.50 -6.66 9.30
C ASP A 101 3.05 -8.00 8.72
N MET A 102 3.16 -9.10 9.47
CA MET A 102 2.62 -10.41 9.06
C MET A 102 1.09 -10.43 8.98
N ASN A 103 0.41 -9.79 9.94
CA ASN A 103 -1.06 -9.69 9.98
C ASN A 103 -1.60 -8.88 8.81
N MET A 104 -0.89 -7.84 8.36
CA MET A 104 -1.26 -7.06 7.18
C MET A 104 -1.41 -7.93 5.92
N TYR A 105 -0.69 -9.06 5.86
CA TYR A 105 -0.76 -10.02 4.76
C TYR A 105 -1.67 -11.23 5.03
N ASN A 106 -2.33 -11.30 6.20
CA ASN A 106 -3.09 -12.45 6.68
C ASN A 106 -2.25 -13.75 6.73
N MET A 107 -0.97 -13.64 7.07
CA MET A 107 -0.07 -14.80 7.22
C MET A 107 -0.46 -15.62 8.45
N LYS A 108 -0.35 -16.95 8.36
CA LYS A 108 -0.55 -17.86 9.48
C LYS A 108 0.80 -18.32 10.02
N LEU A 109 0.93 -18.32 11.33
CA LEU A 109 2.02 -18.97 12.05
C LEU A 109 1.51 -20.36 12.41
N GLU A 110 2.09 -21.41 11.82
CA GLU A 110 1.79 -22.81 12.16
C GLU A 110 2.66 -23.30 13.31
#